data_AF-A0A4Q3VP76-F1
#
_entry.id   AF-A0A4Q3VP76-F1
#
_cell.length_a   1.000
_cell.length_b   1.000
_cell.length_c   1.000
_cell.angle_alpha   90.00
_cell.angle_beta   90.00
_cell.angle_gamma   90.00
#
_symmetry.space_group_name_H-M   'P 1'
#
loop_
_entity.id
_entity.type
_entity.pdbx_description
1 polymer ?
#
loop_
_entity_poly.entity_id
_entity_poly.type
_entity_poly.pdbx_seq_one_letter_code
_entity_poly.pdbx_strand_id
1 'polypeptide(L)'
;MVLSKLFTGFFESERAAGLTLVACTALSLIFANIFPGYAGIWNAELGSHTLVNWINDGLMAIFFLLIGLELEREIYAGELSSTKAAMLPISAALGGILLPAALYTIFNYGTPLQKGAGIPMATDIAFAVGILSLLGKRVPAALKVFITAFAIADDIGAIANNPDISVMEGNSSTIYYMGANVRNEALSNPKVIEAMKYLIDYQGIADTIGRGTIKVHQTMIPDGFLGGNIDYNPYSFDLEKAKALLAESGVSLPVTLETVVWNVPPYP
;
A
#
# COMPACT_ATOMS: atom_id res chain seq x y z
N MET A 1 -32.27 10.62 7.97
CA MET A 1 -32.39 9.93 9.26
C MET A 1 -31.27 10.45 10.14
N VAL A 2 -31.55 11.30 11.13
CA VAL A 2 -30.51 11.85 12.01
C VAL A 2 -30.21 10.79 13.06
N LEU A 3 -29.08 10.08 12.92
CA LEU A 3 -28.64 9.15 13.96
C LEU A 3 -28.35 9.92 15.26
N SER A 4 -28.77 9.34 16.39
CA SER A 4 -28.54 9.89 17.73
C SER A 4 -27.05 10.08 18.00
N LYS A 5 -26.65 11.21 18.59
CA LYS A 5 -25.26 11.51 18.98
C LYS A 5 -24.60 10.38 19.79
N LEU A 6 -25.40 9.62 20.56
CA LEU A 6 -24.93 8.46 21.32
C LEU A 6 -24.51 7.30 20.43
N PHE A 7 -25.21 7.09 19.30
CA PHE A 7 -24.89 6.04 18.33
C PHE A 7 -23.63 6.40 17.55
N THR A 8 -23.50 7.65 17.10
CA THR A 8 -22.28 8.13 16.43
C THR A 8 -21.07 8.05 17.35
N GLY A 9 -21.21 8.52 18.60
CA GLY A 9 -20.14 8.43 19.59
C GLY A 9 -19.79 7.00 20.04
N PHE A 10 -20.69 6.03 19.87
CA PHE A 10 -20.40 4.61 20.09
C PHE A 10 -19.55 4.04 18.96
N PHE A 11 -19.90 4.32 17.69
CA PHE A 11 -19.13 3.88 16.52
C PHE A 11 -17.77 4.58 16.39
N GLU A 12 -17.64 5.81 16.90
CA GLU A 12 -16.36 6.55 16.93
C GLU A 12 -15.41 6.11 18.08
N SER A 13 -15.84 5.20 18.95
CA SER A 13 -15.07 4.81 20.14
C SER A 13 -14.26 3.52 19.92
N GLU A 14 -12.93 3.62 19.94
CA GLU A 14 -12.00 2.47 19.93
C GLU A 14 -12.33 1.43 21.02
N ARG A 15 -12.86 1.89 22.16
CA ARG A 15 -13.25 1.02 23.29
C ARG A 15 -14.49 0.20 22.99
N ALA A 16 -15.44 0.76 22.23
CA ALA A 16 -16.66 0.08 21.87
C ALA A 16 -16.37 -1.10 20.93
N ALA A 17 -15.46 -0.92 19.97
CA ALA A 17 -15.00 -1.99 19.09
C ALA A 17 -14.36 -3.14 19.89
N GLY A 18 -13.44 -2.84 20.80
CA GLY A 18 -12.80 -3.84 21.66
C GLY A 18 -13.79 -4.61 22.56
N LEU A 19 -14.73 -3.91 23.19
CA LEU A 19 -15.78 -4.56 24.01
C LEU A 19 -16.71 -5.43 23.17
N THR A 20 -17.07 -4.97 21.98
CA THR A 20 -17.93 -5.72 21.06
C THR A 20 -17.26 -7.02 20.62
N LEU A 21 -15.97 -6.96 20.26
CA LEU A 21 -15.18 -8.13 19.90
C LEU A 21 -15.16 -9.17 21.04
N VAL A 22 -14.80 -8.75 22.26
CA VAL A 22 -14.78 -9.62 23.44
C VAL A 22 -16.15 -10.23 23.73
N ALA A 23 -17.22 -9.45 23.59
CA ALA A 23 -18.58 -9.93 23.75
C ALA A 23 -18.96 -10.99 22.70
N CYS A 24 -18.62 -10.76 21.42
CA CYS A 24 -18.84 -11.71 20.34
C CYS A 24 -18.07 -13.02 20.57
N THR A 25 -16.80 -12.96 20.99
CA THR A 25 -16.00 -14.14 21.34
C THR A 25 -16.63 -14.91 22.49
N ALA A 26 -17.04 -14.23 23.57
CA ALA A 26 -17.68 -14.86 24.71
C ALA A 26 -19.00 -15.54 24.32
N LEU A 27 -19.84 -14.87 23.52
CA LEU A 27 -21.09 -15.44 23.02
C LEU A 27 -20.85 -16.65 22.12
N SER A 28 -19.85 -16.59 21.24
CA SER A 28 -19.49 -17.71 20.37
C SER A 28 -19.05 -18.93 21.19
N LEU A 29 -18.21 -18.74 22.21
CA LEU A 29 -17.80 -19.81 23.13
C LEU A 29 -18.99 -20.40 23.88
N ILE A 30 -19.89 -19.55 24.40
CA ILE A 30 -21.10 -20.02 25.10
C ILE A 30 -21.96 -20.88 24.18
N PHE A 31 -22.25 -20.42 22.96
CA PHE A 31 -23.05 -21.17 22.00
C PHE A 31 -22.38 -22.46 21.54
N ALA A 32 -21.06 -22.44 21.31
CA ALA A 32 -20.31 -23.63 20.95
C ALA A 32 -20.38 -24.74 22.01
N ASN A 33 -20.52 -24.37 23.29
CA ASN A 33 -20.59 -25.34 24.40
C ASN A 33 -22.02 -25.73 24.79
N ILE A 34 -23.01 -24.85 24.57
CA ILE A 34 -24.40 -25.10 25.00
C ILE A 34 -25.25 -25.71 23.89
N PHE A 35 -25.02 -25.36 22.62
CA PHE A 35 -25.89 -25.75 21.52
C PHE A 35 -25.31 -26.92 20.70
N PRO A 36 -25.85 -28.14 20.83
CA PRO A 36 -25.41 -29.28 20.02
C PRO A 36 -25.75 -29.00 18.55
N GLY A 37 -24.73 -29.00 17.69
CA GLY A 37 -24.89 -28.69 16.26
C GLY A 37 -24.51 -27.26 15.86
N TYR A 38 -24.06 -26.40 16.79
CA TYR A 38 -23.51 -25.08 16.44
C TYR A 38 -22.38 -25.18 15.41
N ALA A 39 -21.46 -26.14 15.59
CA ALA A 39 -20.40 -26.42 14.63
C ALA A 39 -20.92 -26.90 13.25
N GLY A 40 -22.07 -27.60 13.22
CA GLY A 40 -22.68 -28.08 11.98
C GLY A 40 -23.24 -26.95 11.12
N ILE A 41 -23.70 -25.84 11.73
CA ILE A 41 -24.19 -24.66 11.02
C ILE A 41 -23.06 -24.04 10.18
N TRP A 42 -21.88 -23.89 10.77
CA TRP A 42 -20.71 -23.30 10.09
C TRP A 42 -20.16 -24.18 8.97
N ASN A 43 -20.29 -25.50 9.12
CA ASN A 43 -19.87 -26.49 8.12
C ASN A 43 -20.95 -26.79 7.08
N ALA A 44 -22.09 -26.10 7.10
CA ALA A 44 -23.12 -26.26 6.08
C ALA A 44 -22.56 -25.88 4.71
N GLU A 45 -22.71 -26.75 3.72
CA GLU A 45 -22.24 -26.51 2.35
C GLU A 45 -23.14 -25.49 1.64
N LEU A 46 -22.53 -24.44 1.10
CA LEU A 46 -23.18 -23.41 0.31
C LEU A 46 -22.46 -23.30 -1.04
N GLY A 47 -22.94 -24.05 -2.03
CA GLY A 47 -22.29 -24.15 -3.34
C GLY A 47 -21.02 -24.99 -3.26
N SER A 48 -19.87 -24.42 -3.65
CA SER A 48 -18.57 -25.11 -3.65
C SER A 48 -17.79 -25.00 -2.34
N HIS A 49 -18.25 -24.21 -1.37
CA HIS A 49 -17.56 -23.96 -0.10
C HIS A 49 -18.52 -24.09 1.09
N THR A 50 -17.97 -24.34 2.28
CA THR A 50 -18.74 -24.26 3.52
C THR A 50 -19.11 -22.82 3.84
N LEU A 51 -20.17 -22.62 4.64
CA LEU A 51 -20.60 -21.31 5.11
C LEU A 51 -19.46 -20.56 5.81
N VAL A 52 -18.67 -21.25 6.63
CA VAL A 52 -17.50 -20.66 7.31
C VAL A 52 -16.45 -20.15 6.31
N ASN A 53 -16.20 -20.87 5.23
CA ASN A 53 -15.21 -20.43 4.23
C ASN A 53 -15.70 -19.20 3.47
N TRP A 54 -16.97 -19.17 3.07
CA TRP A 54 -17.56 -17.97 2.45
C TRP A 54 -17.47 -16.73 3.34
N ILE A 55 -17.81 -16.89 4.61
CA ILE A 55 -17.75 -15.80 5.58
C ILE A 55 -16.30 -15.35 5.80
N ASN A 56 -15.37 -16.31 5.97
CA ASN A 56 -13.96 -16.01 6.16
C ASN A 56 -13.40 -15.28 4.95
N ASP A 57 -13.58 -15.79 3.74
CA ASP A 57 -13.03 -15.17 2.52
C ASP A 57 -13.62 -13.77 2.32
N GLY A 58 -14.92 -13.59 2.52
CA GLY A 58 -15.59 -12.29 2.37
C GLY A 58 -15.16 -11.27 3.42
N LEU A 59 -15.15 -11.64 4.70
CA LEU A 59 -14.77 -10.73 5.78
C LEU A 59 -13.27 -10.45 5.79
N MET A 60 -12.43 -11.46 5.54
CA MET A 60 -10.97 -11.27 5.45
C MET A 60 -10.59 -10.42 4.25
N ALA A 61 -11.30 -10.50 3.12
CA ALA A 61 -11.06 -9.60 1.99
C ALA A 61 -11.31 -8.13 2.38
N ILE A 62 -12.41 -7.84 3.08
CA ILE A 62 -12.70 -6.48 3.57
C ILE A 62 -11.66 -6.04 4.62
N PHE A 63 -11.28 -6.95 5.53
CA PHE A 63 -10.29 -6.69 6.55
C PHE A 63 -8.91 -6.35 5.94
N PHE A 64 -8.41 -7.18 5.04
CA PHE A 64 -7.12 -6.95 4.38
C PHE A 64 -7.13 -5.75 3.44
N LEU A 65 -8.27 -5.40 2.83
CA LEU A 65 -8.40 -4.13 2.12
C LEU A 65 -8.16 -2.95 3.07
N LEU A 66 -8.78 -2.96 4.25
CA LEU A 66 -8.62 -1.88 5.23
C LEU A 66 -7.19 -1.83 5.78
N ILE A 67 -6.60 -2.98 6.09
CA ILE A 67 -5.18 -3.07 6.50
C ILE A 67 -4.25 -2.61 5.39
N GLY A 68 -4.53 -2.94 4.13
CA GLY A 68 -3.75 -2.48 2.98
C GLY A 68 -3.76 -0.96 2.81
N LEU A 69 -4.92 -0.33 2.98
CA LEU A 69 -5.04 1.14 2.95
C LEU A 69 -4.33 1.80 4.13
N GLU A 70 -4.42 1.21 5.32
CA GLU A 70 -3.73 1.72 6.50
C GLU A 70 -2.20 1.56 6.39
N LEU A 71 -1.74 0.47 5.80
CA LEU A 71 -0.34 0.26 5.45
C LEU A 71 0.14 1.33 4.47
N GLU A 72 -0.61 1.56 3.40
CA GLU A 72 -0.29 2.60 2.42
C GLU A 72 -0.11 3.95 3.14
N ARG A 73 -1.09 4.32 3.99
CA ARG A 73 -1.02 5.53 4.82
C ARG A 73 0.26 5.58 5.67
N GLU A 74 0.65 4.48 6.31
CA GLU A 74 1.83 4.47 7.18
C GLU A 74 3.16 4.48 6.43
N ILE A 75 3.23 3.90 5.24
CA ILE A 75 4.40 3.99 4.36
C ILE A 75 4.58 5.42 3.85
N TYR A 76 3.50 6.14 3.55
CA TYR A 76 3.63 7.50 3.01
C TYR A 76 3.78 8.58 4.09
N ALA A 77 3.00 8.50 5.17
CA ALA A 77 2.87 9.58 6.15
C ALA A 77 3.05 9.13 7.61
N GLY A 78 3.30 7.84 7.85
CA GLY A 78 3.37 7.25 9.19
C GLY A 78 4.76 6.92 9.70
N GLU A 79 4.80 6.07 10.72
CA GLU A 79 6.04 5.56 11.32
C GLU A 79 6.86 4.68 10.36
N LEU A 80 6.23 4.14 9.30
CA LEU A 80 6.94 3.37 8.26
C LEU A 80 7.54 4.24 7.15
N SER A 81 7.24 5.54 7.12
CA SER A 81 7.70 6.45 6.05
C SER A 81 9.19 6.78 6.08
N SER A 82 9.80 6.73 7.26
CA SER A 82 11.24 6.90 7.39
C SER A 82 11.90 5.57 7.70
N THR A 83 12.96 5.23 6.96
CA THR A 83 13.71 3.98 7.17
C THR A 83 14.17 3.83 8.62
N LYS A 84 14.57 4.92 9.27
CA LYS A 84 15.02 4.92 10.66
C LYS A 84 13.90 4.63 11.65
N ALA A 85 12.71 5.17 11.45
CA ALA A 85 11.56 4.87 12.33
C ALA A 85 11.02 3.45 12.06
N ALA A 86 10.94 3.06 10.77
CA ALA A 86 10.45 1.76 10.33
C ALA A 86 11.31 0.58 10.84
N MET A 87 12.61 0.79 11.05
CA MET A 87 13.52 -0.25 11.53
C MET A 87 13.05 -0.91 12.84
N LEU A 88 12.49 -0.13 13.78
CA LEU A 88 12.08 -0.68 15.06
C LEU A 88 10.83 -1.58 14.94
N PRO A 89 9.71 -1.14 14.34
CA PRO A 89 8.55 -2.01 14.09
C PRO A 89 8.89 -3.23 13.23
N ILE A 90 9.67 -3.06 12.15
CA ILE A 90 10.02 -4.17 11.26
C ILE A 90 10.88 -5.21 11.97
N SER A 91 11.89 -4.77 12.73
CA SER A 91 12.74 -5.71 13.49
C SER A 91 11.95 -6.44 14.57
N ALA A 92 11.03 -5.74 15.24
CA ALA A 92 10.13 -6.34 16.20
C ALA A 92 9.21 -7.38 15.53
N ALA A 93 8.60 -7.06 14.38
CA ALA A 93 7.75 -7.95 13.61
C ALA A 93 8.50 -9.19 13.13
N LEU A 94 9.71 -9.03 12.59
CA LEU A 94 10.57 -10.16 12.21
C LEU A 94 10.88 -11.07 13.39
N GLY A 95 11.18 -10.50 14.57
CA GLY A 95 11.35 -11.29 15.79
C GLY A 95 10.06 -12.00 16.22
N GLY A 96 8.92 -11.32 16.11
CA GLY A 96 7.58 -11.81 16.40
C GLY A 96 7.12 -12.94 15.46
N ILE A 97 7.61 -12.97 14.22
CA ILE A 97 7.37 -14.05 13.26
C ILE A 97 8.32 -15.22 13.51
N LEU A 98 9.62 -14.94 13.48
CA LEU A 98 10.64 -15.98 13.39
C LEU A 98 10.73 -16.82 14.66
N LEU A 99 10.61 -16.18 15.83
CA LEU A 99 10.78 -16.89 17.10
C LEU A 99 9.63 -17.86 17.38
N PRO A 100 8.33 -17.48 17.30
CA PRO A 100 7.23 -18.42 17.51
C PRO A 100 7.18 -19.52 16.45
N ALA A 101 7.44 -19.19 15.18
CA ALA A 101 7.50 -20.17 14.10
C ALA A 101 8.61 -21.21 14.32
N ALA A 102 9.81 -20.76 14.71
CA ALA A 102 10.93 -21.64 15.00
C ALA A 102 10.63 -22.56 16.19
N LEU A 103 10.10 -22.01 17.29
CA LEU A 103 9.71 -22.79 18.45
C LEU A 103 8.68 -23.86 18.07
N TYR A 104 7.61 -23.48 17.36
CA TYR A 104 6.59 -24.42 16.91
C TYR A 104 7.15 -25.53 16.04
N THR A 105 8.02 -25.18 15.08
CA THR A 105 8.62 -26.14 14.15
C THR A 105 9.53 -27.12 14.88
N ILE A 106 10.32 -26.65 15.85
CA ILE A 106 11.19 -27.50 16.67
C ILE A 106 10.36 -28.50 17.48
N PHE A 107 9.28 -28.05 18.12
CA PHE A 107 8.45 -28.91 18.96
C PHE A 107 7.55 -29.87 18.18
N ASN A 108 7.16 -29.52 16.95
CA ASN A 108 6.27 -30.33 16.12
C ASN A 108 6.99 -31.06 14.98
N TYR A 109 8.33 -31.08 14.99
CA TYR A 109 9.13 -31.71 13.95
C TYR A 109 8.83 -33.21 13.82
N GLY A 110 8.53 -33.68 12.61
CA GLY A 110 8.20 -35.08 12.35
C GLY A 110 6.76 -35.47 12.73
N THR A 111 5.93 -34.53 13.15
CA THR A 111 4.50 -34.76 13.41
C THR A 111 3.64 -34.29 12.23
N PRO A 112 2.41 -34.82 12.06
CA PRO A 112 1.46 -34.29 11.07
C PRO A 112 1.14 -32.80 11.23
N LEU A 113 1.35 -32.24 12.43
CA LEU A 113 1.08 -30.85 12.77
C LEU A 113 2.20 -29.89 12.33
N GLN A 114 3.33 -30.39 11.81
CA GLN A 114 4.47 -29.55 11.40
C GLN A 114 4.10 -28.41 10.43
N LYS A 115 3.04 -28.58 9.63
CA LYS A 115 2.54 -27.55 8.69
C LYS A 115 1.90 -26.34 9.39
N GLY A 116 1.61 -26.41 10.68
CA GLY A 116 0.94 -25.35 11.45
C GLY A 116 1.85 -24.22 11.94
N ALA A 117 3.08 -24.08 11.43
CA ALA A 117 4.03 -23.08 11.91
C ALA A 117 3.54 -21.62 11.76
N GLY A 118 2.59 -21.37 10.85
CA GLY A 118 1.93 -20.07 10.69
C GLY A 118 0.90 -19.73 11.77
N ILE A 119 0.40 -20.72 12.54
CA ILE A 119 -0.61 -20.49 13.59
C ILE A 119 -0.07 -19.55 14.69
N PRO A 120 1.11 -19.79 15.29
CA PRO A 120 1.66 -18.91 16.34
C PRO A 120 2.31 -17.63 15.80
N MET A 121 2.42 -17.47 14.48
CA MET A 121 2.94 -16.25 13.86
C MET A 121 1.89 -15.13 13.87
N ALA A 122 0.62 -15.46 13.63
CA ALA A 122 -0.42 -14.46 13.41
C ALA A 122 -0.77 -13.68 14.69
N THR A 123 -0.80 -12.36 14.58
CA THR A 123 -1.23 -11.44 15.64
C THR A 123 -2.55 -10.76 15.30
N ASP A 124 -3.59 -10.93 16.13
CA ASP A 124 -4.87 -10.21 15.94
C ASP A 124 -4.76 -8.74 16.39
N ILE A 125 -4.55 -7.85 15.41
CA ILE A 125 -4.45 -6.39 15.62
C ILE A 125 -5.70 -5.80 16.28
N ALA A 126 -6.90 -6.27 15.92
CA ALA A 126 -8.15 -5.73 16.42
C ALA A 126 -8.32 -6.08 17.90
N PHE A 127 -7.91 -7.28 18.29
CA PHE A 127 -7.89 -7.69 19.69
C PHE A 127 -6.82 -6.95 20.50
N ALA A 128 -5.61 -6.81 19.95
CA ALA A 128 -4.51 -6.08 20.59
C ALA A 128 -4.87 -4.61 20.85
N VAL A 129 -5.30 -3.88 19.80
CA VAL A 129 -5.71 -2.46 19.91
C VAL A 129 -6.97 -2.31 20.75
N GLY A 130 -7.91 -3.26 20.65
CA GLY A 130 -9.12 -3.31 21.47
C GLY A 130 -8.79 -3.33 22.96
N ILE A 131 -7.93 -4.24 23.41
CA ILE A 131 -7.51 -4.32 24.82
C ILE A 131 -6.73 -3.08 25.25
N LEU A 132 -5.80 -2.59 24.44
CA LEU A 132 -5.03 -1.38 24.77
C LEU A 132 -5.94 -0.16 24.94
N SER A 133 -7.03 -0.10 24.18
CA SER A 133 -8.03 0.96 24.27
C SER A 133 -8.83 0.90 25.57
N LEU A 134 -9.07 -0.30 26.11
CA LEU A 134 -9.70 -0.50 27.43
C LEU A 134 -8.82 -0.05 28.58
N LEU A 135 -7.50 -0.18 28.46
CA LEU A 135 -6.54 0.32 29.44
C LEU A 135 -6.50 1.87 29.52
N GLY A 136 -7.11 2.55 28.55
CA GLY A 136 -7.41 3.98 28.60
C GLY A 136 -6.15 4.84 28.65
N LYS A 137 -6.10 5.80 29.60
CA LYS A 137 -5.00 6.78 29.71
C LYS A 137 -3.67 6.18 30.18
N ARG A 138 -3.63 4.89 30.56
CA ARG A 138 -2.42 4.23 31.06
C ARG A 138 -1.46 3.82 29.94
N VAL A 139 -1.95 3.77 28.71
CA VAL A 139 -1.17 3.38 27.52
C VAL A 139 -0.83 4.64 26.72
N PRO A 140 0.47 4.93 26.49
CA PRO A 140 0.88 6.06 25.65
C PRO A 140 0.36 5.91 24.21
N ALA A 141 0.02 7.02 23.57
CA ALA A 141 -0.40 7.02 22.16
C ALA A 141 0.68 6.41 21.25
N ALA A 142 1.95 6.72 21.51
CA ALA A 142 3.09 6.14 20.78
C ALA A 142 3.13 4.61 20.84
N LEU A 143 2.72 4.00 21.96
CA LEU A 143 2.69 2.53 22.08
C LEU A 143 1.55 1.92 21.25
N LYS A 144 0.41 2.61 21.15
CA LYS A 144 -0.68 2.17 20.27
C LYS A 144 -0.24 2.20 18.80
N VAL A 145 0.34 3.32 18.37
CA VAL A 145 0.86 3.48 17.00
C VAL A 145 1.93 2.42 16.71
N PHE A 146 2.87 2.20 17.64
CA PHE A 146 3.89 1.17 17.51
C PHE A 146 3.30 -0.23 17.34
N ILE A 147 2.32 -0.61 18.17
CA ILE A 147 1.70 -1.94 18.11
C ILE A 147 0.89 -2.12 16.83
N THR A 148 0.19 -1.08 16.37
CA THR A 148 -0.49 -1.07 15.07
C THR A 148 0.52 -1.28 13.93
N ALA A 149 1.61 -0.53 13.91
CA ALA A 149 2.65 -0.66 12.89
C ALA A 149 3.36 -2.04 12.92
N PHE A 150 3.62 -2.57 14.12
CA PHE A 150 4.16 -3.92 14.31
C PHE A 150 3.22 -5.00 13.76
N ALA A 151 1.93 -4.93 14.09
CA ALA A 151 0.94 -5.92 13.66
C ALA A 151 0.69 -5.85 12.15
N ILE A 152 0.65 -4.64 11.57
CA ILE A 152 0.59 -4.49 10.11
C ILE A 152 1.82 -5.10 9.44
N ALA A 153 3.03 -4.86 9.97
CA ALA A 153 4.26 -5.44 9.43
C ALA A 153 4.28 -6.97 9.52
N ASP A 154 3.73 -7.53 10.60
CA ASP A 154 3.55 -8.97 10.81
C ASP A 154 2.60 -9.59 9.75
N ASP A 155 1.42 -9.00 9.57
CA ASP A 155 0.41 -9.43 8.59
C ASP A 155 0.94 -9.37 7.14
N ILE A 156 1.74 -8.36 6.80
CA ILE A 156 2.43 -8.30 5.49
C ILE A 156 3.42 -9.43 5.36
N GLY A 157 4.22 -9.69 6.39
CA GLY A 157 5.18 -10.79 6.40
C GLY A 157 4.49 -12.14 6.17
N ALA A 158 3.32 -12.35 6.75
CA ALA A 158 2.52 -13.55 6.54
C ALA A 158 1.95 -13.63 5.10
N ILE A 159 1.43 -12.53 4.55
CA ILE A 159 0.89 -12.48 3.18
C ILE A 159 1.98 -12.63 2.12
N ALA A 160 3.08 -11.88 2.23
CA ALA A 160 4.13 -11.84 1.22
C ALA A 160 4.85 -13.19 1.05
N ASN A 161 4.89 -14.01 2.12
CA ASN A 161 5.48 -15.34 2.09
C ASN A 161 4.47 -16.45 1.74
N ASN A 162 3.20 -16.11 1.49
CA ASN A 162 2.18 -17.10 1.17
C ASN A 162 2.28 -17.51 -0.32
N PRO A 163 2.59 -18.78 -0.64
CA PRO A 163 2.76 -19.24 -2.02
C PRO A 163 1.46 -19.25 -2.83
N ASP A 164 0.31 -19.20 -2.16
CA ASP A 164 -1.02 -19.18 -2.80
C ASP A 164 -1.47 -17.75 -3.16
N ILE A 165 -0.71 -16.72 -2.76
CA ILE A 165 -1.01 -15.31 -3.06
C ILE A 165 -0.11 -14.83 -4.21
N SER A 166 -0.70 -14.48 -5.34
CA SER A 166 0.01 -13.85 -6.45
C SER A 166 0.02 -12.33 -6.29
N VAL A 167 1.20 -11.74 -6.04
CA VAL A 167 1.39 -10.29 -6.16
C VAL A 167 1.31 -9.92 -7.64
N MET A 168 0.31 -9.13 -8.01
CA MET A 168 0.13 -8.63 -9.37
C MET A 168 0.67 -7.20 -9.42
N GLU A 169 1.78 -7.00 -10.14
CA GLU A 169 2.25 -5.66 -10.47
C GLU A 169 1.42 -5.10 -11.64
N GLY A 170 0.84 -3.93 -11.44
CA GLY A 170 0.04 -3.22 -12.44
C GLY A 170 0.68 -1.91 -12.85
N ASN A 171 0.58 -1.55 -14.14
CA ASN A 171 1.00 -0.23 -14.61
C ASN A 171 0.05 0.84 -14.07
N SER A 172 0.60 1.85 -13.41
CA SER A 172 -0.14 3.09 -13.10
C SER A 172 -0.47 3.86 -14.39
N SER A 173 -1.62 4.53 -14.41
CA SER A 173 -2.06 5.40 -15.51
C SER A 173 -1.51 6.83 -15.42
N THR A 174 -0.72 7.13 -14.39
CA THR A 174 -0.16 8.46 -14.16
C THR A 174 0.95 8.80 -15.17
N ILE A 175 0.82 9.95 -15.84
CA ILE A 175 1.85 10.50 -16.72
C ILE A 175 2.46 11.75 -16.08
N TYR A 176 3.78 11.79 -15.99
CA TYR A 176 4.53 12.99 -15.63
C TYR A 176 4.98 13.69 -16.91
N TYR A 177 4.71 15.00 -17.01
CA TYR A 177 5.06 15.80 -18.18
C TYR A 177 5.53 17.21 -17.78
N MET A 178 6.31 17.84 -18.64
CA MET A 178 6.64 19.26 -18.53
C MET A 178 5.79 20.05 -19.51
N GLY A 179 4.94 20.95 -18.99
CA GLY A 179 4.18 21.87 -19.81
C GLY A 179 5.03 23.06 -20.26
N ALA A 180 5.01 23.38 -21.56
CA ALA A 180 5.63 24.59 -22.08
C ALA A 180 4.59 25.70 -22.27
N ASN A 181 4.87 26.90 -21.73
CA ASN A 181 3.97 28.03 -21.89
C ASN A 181 4.19 28.72 -23.25
N VAL A 182 3.33 28.40 -24.22
CA VAL A 182 3.37 28.95 -25.59
C VAL A 182 3.17 30.48 -25.67
N ARG A 183 2.82 31.15 -24.58
CA ARG A 183 2.79 32.63 -24.52
C ARG A 183 4.19 33.24 -24.42
N ASN A 184 5.19 32.47 -24.00
CA ASN A 184 6.58 32.90 -24.04
C ASN A 184 7.08 32.84 -25.49
N GLU A 185 7.73 33.91 -25.96
CA GLU A 185 8.16 34.04 -27.36
C GLU A 185 9.11 32.91 -27.79
N ALA A 186 10.05 32.51 -26.94
CA ALA A 186 10.97 31.40 -27.26
C ALA A 186 10.25 30.03 -27.27
N LEU A 187 9.36 29.79 -26.30
CA LEU A 187 8.60 28.53 -26.20
C LEU A 187 7.46 28.42 -27.22
N SER A 188 7.09 29.51 -27.87
CA SER A 188 6.12 29.50 -28.98
C SER A 188 6.71 28.88 -30.26
N ASN A 189 8.05 28.83 -30.38
CA ASN A 189 8.73 28.29 -31.54
C ASN A 189 8.80 26.74 -31.47
N PRO A 190 8.21 26.01 -32.43
CA PRO A 190 8.19 24.54 -32.41
C PRO A 190 9.59 23.92 -32.41
N LYS A 191 10.57 24.55 -33.07
CA LYS A 191 11.96 24.06 -33.11
C LYS A 191 12.64 24.16 -31.75
N VAL A 192 12.31 25.18 -30.95
CA VAL A 192 12.81 25.31 -29.57
C VAL A 192 12.22 24.20 -28.70
N ILE A 193 10.91 23.95 -28.81
CA ILE A 193 10.26 22.83 -28.09
C ILE A 193 10.85 21.49 -28.50
N GLU A 194 11.08 21.27 -29.79
CA GLU A 194 11.70 20.04 -30.27
C GLU A 194 13.14 19.88 -29.77
N ALA A 195 13.93 20.96 -29.81
CA ALA A 195 15.29 20.95 -29.24
C ALA A 195 15.27 20.60 -27.75
N MET A 196 14.33 21.16 -26.97
CA MET A 196 14.18 20.83 -25.55
C MET A 196 13.92 19.34 -25.31
N LYS A 197 13.14 18.67 -26.18
CA LYS A 197 12.92 17.22 -26.06
C LYS A 197 14.21 16.41 -26.22
N TYR A 198 15.14 16.86 -27.07
CA TYR A 198 16.46 16.22 -27.21
C TYR A 198 17.47 16.63 -26.11
N LEU A 199 17.23 17.74 -25.39
CA LEU A 199 18.07 18.17 -24.27
C LEU A 199 17.78 17.43 -22.96
N ILE A 200 16.65 16.73 -22.86
CA ILE A 200 16.24 16.03 -21.64
C ILE A 200 16.70 14.58 -21.70
N ASP A 201 17.43 14.16 -20.67
CA ASP A 201 17.79 12.75 -20.47
C ASP A 201 16.66 11.99 -19.76
N TYR A 202 15.67 11.56 -20.54
CA TYR A 202 14.52 10.81 -20.03
C TYR A 202 14.92 9.50 -19.34
N GLN A 203 15.92 8.79 -19.89
CA GLN A 203 16.36 7.51 -19.34
C GLN A 203 17.12 7.72 -18.03
N GLY A 204 18.03 8.70 -17.98
CA GLY A 204 18.72 9.08 -16.76
C GLY A 204 17.75 9.48 -15.64
N ILE A 205 16.66 10.17 -15.96
CA ILE A 205 15.58 10.50 -15.01
C ILE A 205 14.87 9.22 -14.53
N ALA A 206 14.48 8.32 -15.44
CA ALA A 206 13.81 7.08 -15.08
C ALA A 206 14.68 6.20 -14.16
N ASP A 207 15.98 6.12 -14.44
CA ASP A 207 16.91 5.28 -13.69
C ASP A 207 17.25 5.87 -12.31
N THR A 208 17.47 7.19 -12.23
CA THR A 208 17.92 7.85 -10.99
C THR A 208 16.76 8.26 -10.07
N ILE A 209 15.72 8.87 -10.63
CA ILE A 209 14.55 9.36 -9.90
C ILE A 209 13.50 8.24 -9.79
N GLY A 210 13.22 7.56 -10.89
CA GLY A 210 12.20 6.52 -10.95
C GLY A 210 12.60 5.20 -10.27
N ARG A 211 13.89 4.85 -10.22
CA ARG A 211 14.41 3.62 -9.57
C ARG A 211 13.61 2.35 -9.94
N GLY A 212 13.23 2.21 -11.21
CA GLY A 212 12.45 1.07 -11.72
C GLY A 212 10.92 1.19 -11.55
N THR A 213 10.42 2.25 -10.91
CA THR A 213 8.97 2.49 -10.74
C THR A 213 8.36 3.34 -11.85
N ILE A 214 9.20 4.00 -12.67
CA ILE A 214 8.78 4.87 -13.78
C ILE A 214 9.43 4.36 -15.06
N LYS A 215 8.68 4.40 -16.17
CA LYS A 215 9.17 4.08 -17.51
C LYS A 215 9.12 5.30 -18.42
N VAL A 216 10.05 5.37 -19.38
CA VAL A 216 10.02 6.40 -20.42
C VAL A 216 8.79 6.16 -21.30
N HIS A 217 7.99 7.21 -21.46
CA HIS A 217 6.78 7.18 -22.26
C HIS A 217 6.59 8.55 -22.93
N GLN A 218 6.44 8.58 -24.25
CA GLN A 218 6.36 9.83 -25.04
C GLN A 218 5.04 10.01 -25.77
N THR A 219 4.02 9.20 -25.45
CA THR A 219 2.66 9.43 -25.93
C THR A 219 1.79 10.06 -24.84
N MET A 220 0.61 10.54 -25.23
CA MET A 220 -0.37 11.12 -24.29
C MET A 220 -1.24 10.04 -23.63
N ILE A 221 -1.23 8.81 -24.16
CA ILE A 221 -2.12 7.73 -23.73
C ILE A 221 -1.26 6.66 -23.04
N PRO A 222 -1.44 6.43 -21.72
CA PRO A 222 -0.66 5.43 -21.01
C PRO A 222 -0.85 4.04 -21.61
N ASP A 223 0.16 3.20 -21.42
CA ASP A 223 0.07 1.80 -21.79
C ASP A 223 -1.07 1.11 -21.02
N GLY A 224 -1.84 0.27 -21.72
CA GLY A 224 -3.03 -0.41 -21.20
C GLY A 224 -4.36 0.29 -21.50
N PHE A 225 -4.34 1.53 -21.99
CA PHE A 225 -5.55 2.23 -22.45
C PHE A 225 -5.85 1.98 -23.94
N LEU A 226 -7.10 2.18 -24.34
CA LEU A 226 -7.52 2.04 -25.73
C LEU A 226 -6.86 3.13 -26.59
N GLY A 227 -5.97 2.72 -27.50
CA GLY A 227 -5.09 3.63 -28.25
C GLY A 227 -3.73 3.90 -27.59
N GLY A 228 -3.45 3.30 -26.44
CA GLY A 228 -2.12 3.20 -25.82
C GLY A 228 -1.32 2.00 -26.36
N ASN A 229 -0.16 1.71 -25.76
CA ASN A 229 0.78 0.65 -26.19
C ASN A 229 1.40 0.91 -27.58
N ILE A 230 1.66 2.16 -27.91
CA ILE A 230 2.42 2.51 -29.10
C ILE A 230 3.88 2.59 -28.67
N ASP A 231 4.74 1.72 -29.22
CA ASP A 231 6.19 1.82 -29.03
C ASP A 231 6.73 3.04 -29.78
N TYR A 232 6.50 4.20 -29.19
CA TYR A 232 6.77 5.51 -29.76
C TYR A 232 7.58 6.33 -28.77
N ASN A 233 8.90 6.19 -28.88
CA ASN A 233 9.89 6.95 -28.13
C ASN A 233 10.90 7.62 -29.09
N PRO A 234 10.47 8.56 -29.93
CA PRO A 234 11.32 9.16 -30.96
C PRO A 234 12.43 10.08 -30.40
N TYR A 235 12.28 10.57 -29.17
CA TYR A 235 13.22 11.51 -28.57
C TYR A 235 14.16 10.79 -27.60
N SER A 236 15.44 11.06 -27.72
CA SER A 236 16.49 10.61 -26.80
C SER A 236 17.44 11.78 -26.55
N PHE A 237 18.29 11.67 -25.52
CA PHE A 237 19.26 12.72 -25.24
C PHE A 237 20.26 12.86 -26.40
N ASP A 238 20.20 13.98 -27.12
CA ASP A 238 21.07 14.30 -28.26
C ASP A 238 21.35 15.81 -28.28
N LEU A 239 22.53 16.17 -27.75
CA LEU A 239 22.97 17.55 -27.63
C LEU A 239 23.23 18.22 -28.99
N GLU A 240 23.75 17.46 -29.97
CA GLU A 240 24.12 18.01 -31.27
C GLU A 240 22.89 18.33 -32.09
N LYS A 241 21.89 17.43 -32.08
CA LYS A 241 20.60 17.67 -32.72
C LYS A 241 19.85 18.82 -32.07
N ALA A 242 19.88 18.93 -30.74
CA ALA A 242 19.29 20.06 -30.03
C ALA A 242 19.92 21.40 -30.43
N LYS A 243 21.26 21.49 -30.49
CA LYS A 243 21.96 22.71 -30.93
C LYS A 243 21.61 23.08 -32.37
N ALA A 244 21.53 22.11 -33.27
CA ALA A 244 21.14 22.34 -34.66
C ALA A 244 19.73 22.92 -34.77
N LEU A 245 18.76 22.33 -34.06
CA LEU A 245 17.38 22.82 -34.01
C LEU A 245 17.28 24.24 -33.41
N LEU A 246 18.08 24.55 -32.39
CA LEU A 246 18.15 25.90 -31.81
C LEU A 246 18.75 26.92 -32.78
N ALA A 247 19.82 26.56 -33.51
CA ALA A 247 20.40 27.44 -34.53
C ALA A 247 19.40 27.73 -35.66
N GLU A 248 18.65 26.72 -36.08
CA GLU A 248 17.58 26.85 -37.07
C GLU A 248 16.34 27.61 -36.58
N SER A 249 16.14 27.72 -35.26
CA SER A 249 14.98 28.39 -34.68
C SER A 249 15.03 29.92 -34.86
N GLY A 250 16.23 30.48 -35.08
CA GLY A 250 16.45 31.92 -35.18
C GLY A 250 16.34 32.68 -33.84
N VAL A 251 16.18 31.97 -32.73
CA VAL A 251 16.08 32.58 -31.40
C VAL A 251 17.47 33.00 -30.90
N SER A 252 17.58 34.23 -30.39
CA SER A 252 18.83 34.73 -29.81
C SER A 252 19.09 34.07 -28.46
N LEU A 253 20.23 33.39 -28.33
CA LEU A 253 20.71 32.81 -27.08
C LEU A 253 21.53 33.84 -26.26
N PRO A 254 21.53 33.77 -24.92
CA PRO A 254 20.85 32.78 -24.09
C PRO A 254 19.36 33.10 -23.86
N VAL A 255 18.52 32.07 -23.89
CA VAL A 255 17.13 32.17 -23.42
C VAL A 255 17.11 31.78 -21.94
N THR A 256 16.53 32.63 -21.10
CA THR A 256 16.29 32.30 -19.70
C THR A 256 14.84 31.86 -19.55
N LEU A 257 14.64 30.68 -18.95
CA LEU A 257 13.31 30.11 -18.70
C LEU A 257 13.14 29.88 -17.20
N GLU A 258 11.94 30.16 -16.70
CA GLU A 258 11.53 29.81 -15.35
C GLU A 258 10.79 28.48 -15.38
N THR A 259 11.13 27.58 -14.47
CA THR A 259 10.44 26.29 -14.32
C THR A 259 9.66 26.29 -13.02
N VAL A 260 8.36 26.07 -13.11
CA VAL A 260 7.53 25.86 -11.92
C VAL A 260 7.68 24.42 -11.48
N VAL A 261 8.26 24.22 -10.30
CA VAL A 261 8.25 22.94 -9.61
C VAL A 261 7.09 22.98 -8.63
N TRP A 262 6.02 22.27 -8.96
CA TRP A 262 4.93 22.11 -8.03
C TRP A 262 5.39 21.24 -6.88
N ASN A 263 5.57 21.84 -5.70
CA ASN A 263 5.69 21.10 -4.45
C ASN A 263 4.30 20.61 -4.06
N VAL A 264 3.74 19.70 -4.86
CA VAL A 264 2.54 18.97 -4.48
C VAL A 264 3.03 17.88 -3.54
N PRO A 265 2.74 17.93 -2.22
CA PRO A 265 2.87 16.73 -1.40
C PRO A 265 2.09 15.62 -2.11
N PRO A 266 2.60 14.39 -2.20
CA PRO A 266 2.12 13.41 -3.15
C PRO A 266 0.60 13.27 -3.19
N TYR A 267 -0.12 13.49 -2.08
CA TYR A 267 -1.57 13.76 -2.02
C TYR A 267 -1.94 14.60 -0.76
N PRO A 268 -3.14 15.23 -0.68
CA PRO A 268 -3.67 15.84 0.55
C PRO A 268 -4.02 14.83 1.65
#